data_AF-A0A1F4F2W5-F1
#
_entry.id   AF-A0A1F4F2W5-F1
#
_cell.length_a   1.000
_cell.length_b   1.000
_cell.length_c   1.000
_cell.angle_alpha   90.00
_cell.angle_beta   90.00
_cell.angle_gamma   90.00
#
_symmetry.space_group_name_H-M   'P 1'
#
loop_
_entity.id
_entity.type
_entity.pdbx_description
1 polymer ?
#
loop_
_entity_poly.entity_id
_entity_poly.type
_entity_poly.pdbx_seq_one_letter_code
_entity_poly.pdbx_strand_id
1 'polypeptide(L)'
;MPEPIILHEQPSMGRTVIEKFEDYAADAQLAFVLLTPDDKVAPADSSNDLKRRARQNVILELGFFLGKLGRLSGRVFLLHKGPIELPSDLSGVIYIDITGGVDAAGETIRKELKHVRES
;
A
#
# COMPACT_ATOMS: atom_id res chain seq x y z
N MET A 1 3.20 15.45 15.36
CA MET A 1 2.50 14.98 14.15
C MET A 1 1.15 14.43 14.59
N PRO A 2 0.08 14.49 13.78
CA PRO A 2 -1.16 13.81 14.13
C PRO A 2 -0.93 12.30 14.29
N GLU A 3 -1.72 11.66 15.14
CA GLU A 3 -1.72 10.19 15.28
C GLU A 3 -2.12 9.53 13.95
N PRO A 4 -1.52 8.38 13.59
CA PRO A 4 -1.88 7.69 12.36
C PRO A 4 -3.32 7.16 12.46
N ILE A 5 -4.06 7.29 11.36
CA ILE A 5 -5.40 6.71 11.25
C ILE A 5 -5.25 5.23 10.89
N ILE A 6 -5.60 4.35 11.81
CA ILE A 6 -5.70 2.92 11.54
C ILE A 6 -7.13 2.63 11.08
N LEU A 7 -7.32 2.37 9.78
CA LEU A 7 -8.63 2.32 9.14
C LEU A 7 -9.59 1.32 9.80
N HIS A 8 -9.12 0.12 10.17
CA HIS A 8 -9.97 -0.91 10.76
C HIS A 8 -10.43 -0.57 12.19
N GLU A 9 -9.74 0.32 12.88
CA GLU A 9 -10.09 0.82 14.21
C GLU A 9 -11.11 1.96 14.15
N GLN A 10 -11.30 2.59 12.99
CA GLN A 10 -12.24 3.70 12.86
C GLN A 10 -13.70 3.22 12.90
N PRO A 11 -14.67 4.05 13.32
CA PRO A 11 -16.08 3.73 13.21
C PRO A 11 -16.50 3.50 11.75
N SER A 12 -17.28 2.45 11.49
CA SER A 12 -17.78 2.16 10.13
C SER A 12 -18.96 3.04 9.73
N MET A 13 -19.71 3.63 10.68
CA MET A 13 -20.83 4.55 10.41
C MET A 13 -21.89 4.03 9.41
N GLY A 14 -22.12 2.71 9.38
CA GLY A 14 -23.05 2.08 8.43
C GLY A 14 -22.53 1.99 6.99
N ARG A 15 -21.31 2.45 6.73
CA ARG A 15 -20.65 2.40 5.43
C ARG A 15 -20.05 1.02 5.16
N THR A 16 -19.94 0.70 3.88
CA THR A 16 -19.11 -0.40 3.39
C THR A 16 -17.63 -0.12 3.64
N VAL A 17 -16.80 -1.18 3.59
CA VAL A 17 -15.34 -1.04 3.75
C VAL A 17 -14.74 -0.10 2.70
N ILE A 18 -15.26 -0.13 1.46
CA ILE A 18 -14.77 0.74 0.39
C ILE A 18 -15.14 2.21 0.62
N GLU A 19 -16.39 2.51 0.99
CA GLU A 19 -16.82 3.89 1.30
C GLU A 19 -16.05 4.47 2.49
N LYS A 20 -15.77 3.63 3.50
CA LYS A 20 -14.92 4.02 4.63
C LYS A 20 -13.50 4.34 4.16
N PHE A 21 -12.91 3.46 3.36
CA PHE A 21 -11.58 3.66 2.79
C PHE A 21 -11.50 4.95 1.96
N GLU A 22 -12.46 5.20 1.07
CA GLU A 22 -12.52 6.40 0.23
C GLU A 22 -12.60 7.70 1.05
N ASP A 23 -13.41 7.71 2.11
CA ASP A 23 -13.57 8.86 3.00
C ASP A 23 -12.27 9.18 3.74
N TYR A 24 -11.63 8.19 4.36
CA TYR A 24 -10.35 8.42 5.06
C TYR A 24 -9.17 8.66 4.10
N ALA A 25 -9.26 8.16 2.87
CA ALA A 25 -8.29 8.48 1.83
C ALA A 25 -8.52 9.86 1.22
N ALA A 26 -9.64 10.55 1.48
CA ALA A 26 -10.02 11.83 0.86
C ALA A 26 -8.89 12.86 0.93
N ASP A 27 -8.29 13.02 2.11
CA ASP A 27 -7.29 14.04 2.40
C ASP A 27 -5.84 13.56 2.24
N ALA A 28 -5.64 12.31 1.82
CA ALA A 28 -4.31 11.77 1.61
C ALA A 28 -3.59 12.52 0.48
N GLN A 29 -2.39 13.02 0.76
CA GLN A 29 -1.50 13.66 -0.23
C GLN A 29 -0.42 12.71 -0.74
N LEU A 30 -0.25 11.58 -0.05
CA LEU A 30 0.76 10.58 -0.30
C LEU A 30 0.20 9.22 0.11
N ALA A 31 0.57 8.17 -0.62
CA ALA A 31 0.18 6.81 -0.29
C ALA A 31 1.40 5.89 -0.26
N PHE A 32 1.54 5.13 0.83
CA PHE A 32 2.43 3.99 0.92
C PHE A 32 1.57 2.73 0.96
N VAL A 33 1.69 1.90 -0.06
CA VAL A 33 1.01 0.61 -0.15
C VAL A 33 2.00 -0.45 0.30
N LEU A 34 1.63 -1.24 1.29
CA LEU A 34 2.47 -2.30 1.83
C LEU A 34 2.13 -3.61 1.12
N LEU A 35 3.15 -4.25 0.56
CA LEU A 35 3.09 -5.63 0.12
C LEU A 35 3.99 -6.44 1.06
N THR A 36 3.38 -7.00 2.10
CA THR A 36 4.12 -7.80 3.09
C THR A 36 3.64 -9.25 3.07
N PRO A 37 4.48 -10.21 3.49
CA PRO A 37 4.05 -11.59 3.65
C PRO A 37 3.04 -11.74 4.81
N ASP A 38 2.99 -10.72 5.67
CA ASP A 38 2.20 -10.64 6.90
C ASP A 38 0.81 -10.01 6.69
N ASP A 39 0.45 -9.64 5.45
CA ASP A 39 -0.94 -9.40 5.06
C ASP A 39 -1.65 -10.75 5.12
N LYS A 40 -1.99 -11.18 6.35
CA LYS A 40 -2.65 -12.43 6.69
C LYS A 40 -3.80 -12.58 5.68
N VAL A 41 -3.63 -13.46 4.69
CA VAL A 41 -3.83 -14.90 4.86
C VAL A 41 -3.10 -15.64 3.70
N ALA A 42 -2.21 -16.61 3.92
CA ALA A 42 -1.82 -17.29 5.15
C ALA A 42 -0.42 -17.94 5.06
N PRO A 43 0.00 -18.67 6.12
CA PRO A 43 1.11 -19.63 6.12
C PRO A 43 1.33 -20.37 4.79
N ALA A 44 2.51 -20.96 4.60
CA ALA A 44 2.83 -21.75 3.41
C ALA A 44 1.69 -22.73 3.00
N ASP A 45 0.93 -23.26 3.99
CA ASP A 45 -0.26 -24.12 3.88
C ASP A 45 -1.62 -23.42 3.68
N SER A 46 -1.61 -22.15 3.28
CA SER A 46 -2.83 -21.39 3.05
C SER A 46 -3.56 -21.76 1.78
N SER A 47 -4.90 -21.80 1.84
CA SER A 47 -5.70 -22.01 0.64
C SER A 47 -5.40 -20.92 -0.39
N ASN A 48 -5.33 -21.31 -1.67
CA ASN A 48 -5.01 -20.39 -2.77
C ASN A 48 -5.91 -19.14 -2.81
N ASP A 49 -7.11 -19.20 -2.24
CA ASP A 49 -8.08 -18.12 -2.24
C ASP A 49 -7.72 -16.98 -1.28
N LEU A 50 -7.03 -17.32 -0.19
CA LEU A 50 -6.56 -16.36 0.81
C LEU A 50 -5.42 -15.52 0.26
N LYS A 51 -4.44 -16.18 -0.39
CA LYS A 51 -3.36 -15.49 -1.13
C LYS A 51 -3.90 -14.61 -2.24
N ARG A 52 -4.94 -15.08 -2.96
CA ARG A 52 -5.61 -14.29 -4.00
C ARG A 52 -6.30 -13.04 -3.45
N ARG A 53 -6.97 -13.10 -2.30
CA ARG A 53 -7.61 -11.94 -1.68
C ARG A 53 -6.62 -10.86 -1.21
N ALA A 54 -5.53 -11.26 -0.55
CA ALA A 54 -4.48 -10.32 -0.15
C ALA A 54 -3.91 -9.57 -1.37
N ARG A 55 -3.61 -10.30 -2.45
CA ARG A 55 -3.18 -9.73 -3.73
C ARG A 55 -4.21 -8.77 -4.33
N GLN A 56 -5.50 -9.12 -4.30
CA GLN A 56 -6.57 -8.28 -4.84
C GLN A 56 -6.70 -6.95 -4.10
N ASN A 57 -6.59 -6.95 -2.77
CA ASN A 57 -6.67 -5.72 -1.97
C ASN A 57 -5.50 -4.78 -2.28
N VAL A 58 -4.27 -5.30 -2.34
CA VAL A 58 -3.08 -4.50 -2.67
C VAL A 58 -3.19 -3.87 -4.05
N ILE A 59 -3.62 -4.64 -5.06
CA ILE A 59 -3.82 -4.12 -6.43
C ILE A 59 -4.92 -3.03 -6.44
N LEU A 60 -6.01 -3.25 -5.69
CA LEU A 60 -7.11 -2.29 -5.59
C LEU A 60 -6.64 -0.97 -4.96
N GLU A 61 -5.96 -1.03 -3.82
CA GLU A 61 -5.46 0.14 -3.09
C GLU A 61 -4.41 0.90 -3.92
N LEU A 62 -3.47 0.19 -4.55
CA LEU A 62 -2.49 0.78 -5.45
C LEU A 62 -3.18 1.49 -6.63
N GLY A 63 -4.11 0.81 -7.30
CA GLY A 63 -4.86 1.37 -8.42
C GLY A 63 -5.69 2.59 -8.01
N PHE A 64 -6.36 2.52 -6.86
CA PHE A 64 -7.14 3.62 -6.31
C PHE A 64 -6.28 4.87 -6.09
N PHE A 65 -5.15 4.75 -5.39
CA PHE A 65 -4.30 5.91 -5.12
C PHE A 65 -3.59 6.43 -6.38
N LEU A 66 -3.25 5.57 -7.34
CA LEU A 66 -2.75 6.03 -8.64
C LEU A 66 -3.80 6.84 -9.42
N GLY A 67 -5.08 6.47 -9.33
CA GLY A 67 -6.18 7.23 -9.89
C GLY A 67 -6.41 8.56 -9.15
N LYS A 68 -6.48 8.49 -7.82
CA LYS A 68 -6.77 9.63 -6.94
C LYS A 68 -5.66 10.69 -6.94
N LEU A 69 -4.40 10.28 -6.75
CA LEU A 69 -3.24 11.18 -6.64
C LEU A 69 -2.57 11.45 -7.99
N GLY A 70 -3.04 10.79 -9.05
CA GLY A 70 -2.50 10.88 -10.40
C GLY A 70 -1.24 10.02 -10.59
N ARG A 71 -1.24 9.20 -11.63
CA ARG A 71 -0.16 8.25 -11.93
C ARG A 71 1.22 8.88 -12.14
N LEU A 72 1.28 10.13 -12.62
CA LEU A 72 2.53 10.85 -12.91
C LEU A 72 2.98 11.80 -11.78
N SER A 73 2.31 11.78 -10.62
CA SER A 73 2.62 12.66 -9.49
C SER A 73 3.85 12.20 -8.70
N GLY A 74 4.16 10.91 -8.74
CA GLY A 74 5.18 10.30 -7.87
C GLY A 74 4.72 10.14 -6.41
N ARG A 75 3.43 10.26 -6.10
CA ARG A 75 2.89 10.25 -4.72
C ARG A 75 2.44 8.90 -4.19
N VAL A 76 2.66 7.83 -4.96
CA VAL A 76 2.23 6.48 -4.60
C VAL A 76 3.45 5.58 -4.61
N PHE A 77 3.74 4.99 -3.46
CA PHE A 77 4.90 4.13 -3.25
C PHE A 77 4.45 2.74 -2.87
N LEU A 78 4.99 1.72 -3.54
CA LEU A 78 4.85 0.33 -3.13
C LEU A 78 6.05 -0.04 -2.25
N LEU A 79 5.80 -0.43 -1.01
CA LEU A 79 6.82 -0.96 -0.10
C LEU A 79 6.68 -2.48 -0.04
N HIS A 80 7.79 -3.20 -0.17
CA HIS A 80 7.78 -4.64 -0.27
C HIS A 80 8.67 -5.27 0.80
N LYS A 81 8.16 -6.29 1.50
CA LYS A 81 8.93 -7.00 2.54
C LYS A 81 9.10 -8.48 2.17
N GLY A 82 10.34 -8.96 2.24
CA GLY A 82 10.68 -10.37 2.12
C GLY A 82 10.88 -10.85 0.67
N PRO A 83 11.22 -12.14 0.49
CA PRO A 83 11.37 -12.76 -0.81
C PRO A 83 9.99 -13.18 -1.34
N ILE A 84 9.16 -12.22 -1.76
CA ILE A 84 7.96 -12.53 -2.52
C ILE A 84 8.28 -12.34 -4.01
N GLU A 85 8.04 -13.38 -4.79
CA GLU A 85 7.85 -13.22 -6.23
C GLU A 85 6.66 -12.30 -6.45
N LEU A 86 6.90 -11.15 -7.04
CA LEU A 86 5.83 -10.21 -7.36
C LEU A 86 4.77 -10.90 -8.21
N PRO A 87 3.47 -10.70 -7.89
CA PRO A 87 2.40 -11.07 -8.80
C PRO A 87 2.65 -10.52 -10.21
N SER A 88 2.32 -11.30 -11.25
CA SER A 88 2.43 -10.85 -12.64
C SER A 88 1.69 -9.54 -12.91
N ASP A 89 0.59 -9.30 -12.19
CA ASP A 89 -0.22 -8.07 -12.26
C ASP A 89 0.53 -6.82 -11.77
N LEU A 90 1.57 -7.01 -10.94
CA LEU A 90 2.46 -5.96 -10.46
C LEU A 90 3.82 -5.94 -11.19
N SER A 91 3.94 -6.70 -12.28
CA SER A 91 5.16 -6.73 -13.10
C SER A 91 5.48 -5.34 -13.65
N GLY A 92 6.71 -4.88 -13.45
CA GLY A 92 7.18 -3.56 -13.88
C GLY A 92 6.85 -2.41 -12.92
N VAL A 93 6.11 -2.66 -11.84
CA VAL A 93 5.95 -1.67 -10.76
C VAL A 93 7.26 -1.58 -9.97
N ILE A 94 7.80 -0.37 -9.83
CA ILE A 94 8.96 -0.11 -8.98
C ILE A 94 8.49 -0.08 -7.53
N TYR A 95 9.22 -0.78 -6.66
CA TYR A 95 8.94 -0.84 -5.23
C TYR A 95 10.21 -0.56 -4.43
N ILE A 96 10.03 -0.19 -3.16
CA ILE A 96 11.09 -0.01 -2.19
C ILE A 96 11.14 -1.27 -1.32
N ASP A 97 12.29 -1.94 -1.33
CA ASP A 97 12.51 -3.10 -0.46
C ASP A 97 12.69 -2.66 1.00
N ILE A 98 11.81 -3.15 1.87
CA ILE A 98 11.80 -2.95 3.32
C ILE A 98 12.04 -4.26 4.08
N THR A 99 12.63 -5.28 3.45
CA THR A 99 12.97 -6.57 4.09
C THR A 99 13.86 -6.38 5.31
N GLY A 100 14.82 -5.45 5.25
CA GLY A 100 15.67 -5.05 6.38
C GLY A 100 15.00 -4.12 7.40
N GLY A 101 13.69 -3.86 7.25
CA GLY A 101 12.94 -2.88 8.03
C GLY A 101 12.85 -1.51 7.34
N VAL A 102 11.87 -0.71 7.76
CA VAL A 102 11.63 0.64 7.21
C VAL A 102 12.82 1.57 7.48
N ASP A 103 13.49 1.42 8.63
CA ASP A 103 14.68 2.20 8.96
C ASP A 103 15.83 1.98 7.96
N ALA A 104 16.04 0.73 7.54
CA ALA A 104 17.06 0.39 6.55
C ALA A 104 16.74 1.00 5.16
N ALA A 105 15.46 1.08 4.82
CA ALA A 105 14.99 1.71 3.59
C ALA A 105 14.83 3.24 3.69
N GLY A 106 15.07 3.82 4.87
CA GLY A 106 14.72 5.21 5.18
C GLY A 106 15.38 6.24 4.26
N GLU A 107 16.64 6.03 3.87
CA GLU A 107 17.34 6.95 2.96
C GLU A 107 16.75 6.88 1.54
N THR A 108 16.41 5.68 1.06
CA THR A 108 15.73 5.49 -0.22
C THR A 108 14.37 6.20 -0.22
N ILE A 109 13.56 5.98 0.82
CA ILE A 109 12.26 6.64 0.97
C ILE A 109 12.42 8.17 0.95
N ARG A 110 13.37 8.71 1.72
CA ARG A 110 13.63 10.16 1.75
C ARG A 110 14.06 10.70 0.40
N LYS A 111 14.89 9.96 -0.34
CA LYS A 111 15.33 10.34 -1.69
C LYS A 111 14.15 10.41 -2.65
N GLU A 112 13.28 9.41 -2.64
CA GLU A 112 12.07 9.40 -3.47
C GLU A 112 11.12 10.56 -3.12
N LEU A 113 10.89 10.79 -1.82
CA LEU A 113 10.03 11.87 -1.34
C LEU A 113 10.48 13.27 -1.79
N LYS A 114 11.79 13.53 -1.88
CA LYS A 114 12.32 14.81 -2.35
C LYS A 114 12.00 15.12 -3.81
N HIS A 115 11.64 14.12 -4.61
CA HIS A 115 11.36 14.27 -6.04
C HIS A 115 9.87 14.14 -6.36
N VAL A 116 9.02 14.02 -5.33
CA VAL A 116 7.57 14.06 -5.49
C VAL A 116 7.19 15.41 -6.07
N ARG A 117 6.38 15.41 -7.13
CA ARG A 117 5.93 16.65 -7.75
C ARG A 117 4.88 17.29 -6.84
N GLU A 118 5.09 18.54 -6.44
CA GLU A 118 4.04 19.36 -5.81
C GLU A 118 2.94 19.64 -6.85
N SER A 119 1.69 19.77 -6.37
CA SER A 119 0.49 19.95 -7.19
C SER A 119 0.21 21.41 -7.35
#